data_AF-A0A6H0T660-F1
#
_entry.id   AF-A0A6H0T660-F1
#
_cell.length_a   1.000
_cell.length_b   1.000
_cell.length_c   1.000
_cell.angle_alpha   90.00
_cell.angle_beta   90.00
_cell.angle_gamma   90.00
#
_symmetry.space_group_name_H-M   'P 1'
#
loop_
_entity.id
_entity.type
_entity.pdbx_description
1 polymer ?
#
loop_
_entity_poly.entity_id
_entity_poly.type
_entity_poly.pdbx_seq_one_letter_code
_entity_poly.pdbx_strand_id
1 'polypeptide(L)'
;MSQDSLSFFDLGEKFLRLAKYSSEEIVNNNNSYSVLSERLLTAQEIDDATKWCDVNVSVPTLFNFYHGIELILKGAIVLISGNPQENINLVI
;
A
#
# COMPACT_ATOMS: atom_id res chain seq x y z
N MET A 1 -10.75 21.69 -9.29
CA MET A 1 -10.03 20.41 -9.54
C MET A 1 -10.98 19.51 -10.31
N SER A 2 -10.50 18.78 -11.33
CA SER A 2 -11.36 17.83 -12.05
C SER A 2 -11.74 16.66 -11.12
N GLN A 3 -12.97 16.15 -11.24
CA GLN A 3 -13.45 15.03 -10.41
C GLN A 3 -12.55 13.80 -10.50
N ASP A 4 -11.96 13.57 -11.69
CA ASP A 4 -11.05 12.46 -11.95
C ASP A 4 -9.71 12.63 -11.18
N SER A 5 -9.15 13.84 -11.15
CA SER A 5 -7.93 14.10 -10.36
C SER A 5 -8.13 13.88 -8.87
N LEU A 6 -9.28 14.30 -8.32
CA LEU A 6 -9.63 14.09 -6.92
C LEU A 6 -9.78 12.62 -6.58
N SER A 7 -10.35 11.83 -7.48
CA SER A 7 -10.51 10.38 -7.29
C SER A 7 -9.16 9.65 -7.22
N PHE A 8 -8.21 10.06 -8.06
CA PHE A 8 -6.83 9.55 -7.99
C PHE A 8 -6.14 9.91 -6.67
N PHE A 9 -6.31 11.15 -6.20
CA PHE A 9 -5.71 11.58 -4.93
C PHE A 9 -6.28 10.84 -3.72
N ASP A 10 -7.61 10.70 -3.63
CA ASP A 10 -8.28 9.97 -2.55
C ASP A 10 -7.86 8.49 -2.53
N LEU A 11 -7.81 7.84 -3.70
CA LEU A 11 -7.37 6.45 -3.77
C LEU A 11 -5.88 6.31 -3.41
N GLY A 12 -5.02 7.19 -3.92
CA GLY A 12 -3.60 7.21 -3.58
C GLY A 12 -3.35 7.37 -2.09
N GLU A 13 -4.09 8.27 -1.43
CA GLU A 13 -4.01 8.45 0.03
C GLU A 13 -4.39 7.17 0.78
N LYS A 14 -5.47 6.47 0.36
CA LYS A 14 -5.89 5.21 0.98
C LYS A 14 -4.80 4.14 0.90
N PHE A 15 -4.13 4.01 -0.25
CA PHE A 15 -3.00 3.09 -0.43
C PHE A 15 -1.80 3.46 0.45
N LEU A 16 -1.43 4.74 0.52
CA LEU A 16 -0.35 5.20 1.39
C LEU A 16 -0.68 4.98 2.88
N ARG A 17 -1.93 5.20 3.28
CA ARG A 17 -2.40 4.90 4.65
C ARG A 17 -2.33 3.41 4.96
N LEU A 18 -2.72 2.56 4.01
CA LEU A 18 -2.62 1.11 4.18
C LEU A 18 -1.15 0.68 4.37
N ALA A 19 -0.24 1.19 3.53
CA ALA A 19 1.19 0.92 3.67
C ALA A 19 1.73 1.39 5.03
N LYS A 20 1.31 2.59 5.49
CA LYS A 20 1.65 3.12 6.81
C LYS A 20 1.17 2.19 7.93
N TYR A 21 -0.11 1.84 7.95
CA TYR A 21 -0.67 1.01 9.02
C TYR A 21 -0.09 -0.41 9.02
N SER A 22 0.12 -1.01 7.85
CA SER A 22 0.81 -2.31 7.76
C SER A 22 2.23 -2.24 8.30
N SER A 23 2.97 -1.16 8.01
CA SER A 23 4.31 -0.95 8.56
C SER A 23 4.29 -0.75 10.09
N GLU A 24 3.30 -0.03 10.61
CA GLU A 24 3.11 0.15 12.05
C GLU A 24 2.81 -1.17 12.75
N GLU A 25 1.98 -2.04 12.14
CA GLU A 25 1.72 -3.37 12.68
C GLU A 25 2.98 -4.26 12.71
N ILE A 26 3.86 -4.20 11.71
CA ILE A 26 5.15 -4.92 11.76
C ILE A 26 5.96 -4.49 12.99
N VAL A 27 6.06 -3.18 13.22
CA VAL A 27 6.81 -2.61 14.36
C VAL A 27 6.15 -3.00 15.69
N ASN A 28 4.83 -2.85 15.79
CA ASN A 28 4.07 -3.15 17.01
C ASN A 28 4.14 -4.64 17.39
N ASN A 29 4.29 -5.53 16.40
CA ASN A 29 4.44 -6.98 16.59
C ASN A 29 5.91 -7.43 16.61
N ASN A 30 6.86 -6.51 16.75
CA ASN A 30 8.31 -6.74 16.82
C ASN A 30 8.88 -7.53 15.63
N ASN A 31 8.20 -7.51 14.48
CA ASN A 31 8.60 -8.28 13.30
C ASN A 31 8.84 -9.78 13.60
N SER A 32 7.96 -10.38 14.40
CA SER A 32 8.14 -11.74 14.93
C SER A 32 7.98 -12.80 13.84
N TYR A 33 9.08 -13.26 13.25
CA TYR A 33 9.07 -14.32 12.22
C TYR A 33 8.95 -15.74 12.80
N SER A 34 9.33 -15.95 14.07
CA SER A 34 9.32 -17.26 14.71
C SER A 34 8.79 -17.20 16.14
N VAL A 35 8.29 -18.34 16.63
CA VAL A 35 7.72 -18.50 17.97
C VAL A 35 8.43 -19.64 18.70
N LEU A 36 8.96 -19.35 19.88
CA LEU A 36 9.50 -20.36 20.80
C LEU A 36 8.45 -20.64 21.88
N SER A 37 8.17 -21.92 22.12
CA SER A 37 7.16 -22.34 23.10
C SER A 37 7.59 -23.65 23.78
N GLU A 38 7.32 -23.76 25.08
CA GLU A 38 7.54 -24.98 25.87
C GLU A 38 6.44 -26.03 25.65
N ARG A 39 5.33 -25.64 25.00
CA ARG A 39 4.24 -26.53 24.60
C ARG A 39 4.06 -26.55 23.09
N LEU A 40 3.40 -27.59 22.60
CA LEU A 40 2.94 -27.64 21.22
C LEU A 40 1.93 -26.50 20.97
N LEU A 41 2.16 -25.77 19.89
CA LEU A 41 1.27 -24.73 19.37
C LEU A 41 0.44 -25.29 18.23
N THR A 42 -0.78 -24.80 18.10
CA THR A 42 -1.62 -25.01 16.94
C THR A 42 -1.12 -24.15 15.77
N ALA A 43 -1.49 -24.53 14.54
CA ALA A 43 -1.15 -23.73 13.36
C ALA A 43 -1.71 -22.29 13.44
N GLN A 44 -2.91 -22.13 14.01
CA GLN A 44 -3.53 -20.81 14.18
C GLN A 44 -2.75 -19.93 15.15
N GLU A 45 -2.25 -20.48 16.26
CA GLU A 45 -1.44 -19.72 17.23
C GLU A 45 -0.11 -19.24 16.61
N ILE A 46 0.50 -20.06 15.75
CA ILE A 46 1.72 -19.68 15.03
C ILE A 46 1.41 -18.59 13.99
N ASP A 47 0.33 -18.74 13.23
CA ASP A 47 -0.10 -17.76 12.23
C ASP A 47 -0.40 -16.42 12.89
N ASP A 48 -1.18 -16.40 13.97
CA ASP A 48 -1.51 -15.18 14.70
C ASP A 48 -0.30 -14.46 15.28
N ALA A 49 0.70 -15.21 15.72
CA ALA A 49 1.93 -14.65 16.27
C ALA A 49 2.92 -14.16 15.20
N THR A 50 2.85 -14.69 13.97
CA THR A 50 3.82 -14.41 12.89
C THR A 50 3.24 -13.65 11.71
N LYS A 51 1.92 -13.42 11.65
CA LYS A 51 1.23 -12.76 10.53
C LYS A 51 1.78 -11.38 10.17
N TRP A 52 2.27 -10.63 11.15
CA TRP A 52 2.83 -9.28 10.97
C TRP A 52 4.36 -9.26 10.83
N CYS A 53 4.99 -10.38 10.50
CA CYS A 53 6.41 -10.35 10.11
C CYS A 53 6.59 -9.84 8.68
N ASP A 54 7.75 -9.23 8.43
CA ASP A 54 8.18 -8.65 7.17
C ASP A 54 8.11 -9.66 6.01
N VAL A 55 8.46 -10.92 6.23
CA VAL A 55 8.35 -11.98 5.21
C VAL A 55 6.91 -12.11 4.71
N ASN A 56 5.92 -11.95 5.59
CA ASN A 56 4.51 -12.10 5.24
C ASN A 56 3.90 -10.81 4.66
N VAL A 57 4.32 -9.63 5.12
CA VAL A 57 3.62 -8.38 4.79
C VAL A 57 4.45 -7.32 4.04
N SER A 58 5.77 -7.48 3.90
CA SER A 58 6.63 -6.48 3.24
C SER A 58 6.29 -6.26 1.77
N VAL A 59 6.11 -7.34 0.99
CA VAL A 59 5.75 -7.27 -0.43
C VAL A 59 4.43 -6.51 -0.65
N PRO A 60 3.30 -6.87 -0.01
CA PRO A 60 2.06 -6.10 -0.17
C PRO A 60 2.18 -4.67 0.38
N THR A 61 2.95 -4.44 1.45
CA THR A 61 3.20 -3.09 1.97
C THR A 61 3.92 -2.20 0.96
N LEU A 62 4.98 -2.72 0.33
CA LEU A 62 5.73 -2.01 -0.71
C LEU A 62 4.86 -1.76 -1.95
N PHE A 63 4.06 -2.74 -2.36
CA PHE A 63 3.10 -2.55 -3.46
C PHE A 63 2.15 -1.39 -3.16
N ASN A 64 1.53 -1.37 -1.98
CA ASN A 64 0.62 -0.30 -1.59
C ASN A 64 1.32 1.06 -1.55
N PHE A 65 2.55 1.12 -1.08
CA PHE A 65 3.33 2.36 -1.04
C PHE A 65 3.59 2.92 -2.45
N TYR A 66 4.15 2.10 -3.34
CA TYR A 66 4.48 2.54 -4.70
C TYR A 66 3.23 2.84 -5.52
N HIS A 67 2.17 2.03 -5.37
CA HIS A 67 0.92 2.28 -6.06
C HIS A 67 0.22 3.55 -5.56
N GLY A 68 0.31 3.84 -4.26
CA GLY A 68 -0.13 5.12 -3.70
C GLY A 68 0.55 6.31 -4.38
N ILE A 69 1.88 6.28 -4.50
CA ILE A 69 2.66 7.31 -5.20
C ILE A 69 2.23 7.43 -6.68
N GLU A 70 2.09 6.30 -7.37
CA GLU A 70 1.64 6.24 -8.77
C GLU A 70 0.30 6.96 -8.95
N LEU A 71 -0.68 6.70 -8.08
CA LEU A 71 -2.00 7.32 -8.15
C LEU A 71 -1.94 8.83 -7.88
N ILE A 72 -1.15 9.27 -6.91
CA ILE A 72 -0.93 10.70 -6.67
C ILE A 72 -0.35 11.38 -7.91
N LEU A 73 0.65 10.76 -8.55
CA LEU A 73 1.26 11.32 -9.77
C LEU A 73 0.26 11.36 -10.94
N LYS A 74 -0.56 10.32 -11.13
CA LYS A 74 -1.64 10.32 -12.13
C LYS A 74 -2.66 11.43 -11.87
N GLY A 75 -3.07 11.63 -10.62
CA GLY A 75 -3.96 12.73 -10.22
C GLY A 75 -3.36 14.10 -10.56
N ALA A 76 -2.05 14.29 -10.31
CA ALA A 76 -1.35 15.52 -10.65
C ALA A 76 -1.28 15.76 -12.18
N ILE A 77 -0.99 14.72 -12.97
CA ILE A 77 -1.01 14.80 -14.43
C ILE A 77 -2.40 15.19 -14.92
N VAL A 78 -3.46 14.53 -14.44
CA VAL A 78 -4.85 14.84 -14.85
C VAL A 78 -5.24 16.27 -14.48
N LEU A 79 -4.78 16.77 -13.32
CA LEU A 79 -5.04 18.12 -12.87
C LEU A 79 -4.34 19.18 -13.75
N ILE A 80 -3.07 18.94 -14.11
CA ILE A 80 -2.24 19.87 -14.89
C ILE A 80 -2.62 19.83 -16.38
N SER A 81 -2.86 18.64 -16.92
CA SER A 81 -3.06 18.43 -18.36
C SER A 81 -4.47 18.79 -18.84
N GLY A 82 -5.44 19.00 -17.95
CA GLY A 82 -6.82 19.40 -18.30
C GLY A 82 -7.42 18.53 -19.41
N ASN A 83 -7.99 17.36 -19.07
CA ASN A 83 -8.47 16.33 -19.99
C ASN A 83 -7.35 15.62 -20.81
N PRO A 84 -7.01 14.35 -20.49
CA PRO A 84 -6.02 13.57 -21.22
C PRO A 84 -6.33 13.33 -22.71
N GLN A 85 -7.57 13.53 -23.14
CA GLN A 85 -8.00 13.25 -24.51
C GLN A 85 -7.44 14.23 -25.56
N GLU A 86 -7.01 15.44 -25.19
CA GLU A 86 -6.42 16.38 -26.17
C GLU A 86 -4.93 16.13 -26.43
N ASN A 87 -4.18 15.57 -25.47
CA ASN A 87 -2.72 15.46 -25.58
C ASN A 87 -2.20 14.17 -26.25
N ILE A 88 -3.08 13.17 -26.48
CA ILE A 88 -2.68 11.92 -27.15
C ILE A 88 -2.60 12.10 -28.68
N ASN A 89 -3.31 13.10 -29.25
CA ASN A 89 -3.28 13.42 -30.68
C ASN A 89 -2.08 14.27 -31.13
N LEU A 90 -1.18 14.67 -30.22
CA LEU A 90 0.00 15.48 -30.54
C LEU A 90 1.29 14.66 -30.66
N VAL A 91 1.23 13.35 -30.43
CA VAL A 91 2.42 12.46 -30.40
C VAL A 91 2.28 11.24 -31.33
N ILE A 92 1.31 11.25 -32.27
CA ILE A 92 1.20 10.24 -33.35
C ILE A 92 1.23 10.93 -34.71
#